data_AF-B3MQ24-F1
#
_entry.id   AF-B3MQ24-F1
#
_cell.length_a   1.000
_cell.length_b   1.000
_cell.length_c   1.000
_cell.angle_alpha   90.00
_cell.angle_beta   90.00
_cell.angle_gamma   90.00
#
_symmetry.space_group_name_H-M   'P 1'
#
loop_
_entity.id
_entity.type
_entity.pdbx_description
1 polymer ?
#
loop_
_entity_poly.entity_id
_entity_poly.type
_entity_poly.pdbx_seq_one_letter_code
_entity_poly.pdbx_strand_id
1 'polypeptide(L)'
;MTVSNTVDQYTVLSGDRSKIKDLLCNRLTECGWRDEVRLLCRTILLEKGTGNSFTVEQLITEVTPKARTLVPDAVKKELLMKIRTILTENESEIEDAEEP
;
A
#
# COMPACT_ATOMS: atom_id res chain seq x y z
N MET A 1 2.20 29.54 10.35
CA MET A 1 2.84 28.21 10.30
C MET A 1 4.12 28.24 11.13
N THR A 2 4.07 27.88 12.42
CA THR A 2 5.28 27.67 13.22
C THR A 2 5.88 26.30 12.89
N VAL A 3 7.20 26.17 12.91
CA VAL A 3 7.91 24.93 12.55
C VAL A 3 7.39 23.70 13.31
N SER A 4 6.95 23.85 14.56
CA SER A 4 6.39 22.77 15.37
C SER A 4 5.18 22.11 14.72
N ASN A 5 4.21 22.90 14.23
CA ASN A 5 3.01 22.38 13.58
C ASN A 5 3.34 21.53 12.33
N THR A 6 4.36 21.93 11.56
CA THR A 6 4.79 21.15 10.37
C THR A 6 5.40 19.80 10.73
N VAL A 7 6.08 19.70 11.88
CA VAL A 7 6.64 18.44 12.38
C VAL A 7 5.52 17.54 12.87
N ASP A 8 4.58 18.08 13.66
CA ASP A 8 3.44 17.31 14.18
C ASP A 8 2.62 16.72 13.03
N GLN A 9 2.24 17.53 12.04
CA GLN A 9 1.55 17.06 10.83
C GLN A 9 2.35 15.97 10.08
N TYR A 10 3.67 16.14 9.92
CA TYR A 10 4.50 15.12 9.28
C TYR A 10 4.51 13.80 10.07
N THR A 11 4.59 13.86 11.40
CA THR A 11 4.58 12.66 12.25
C THR A 11 3.25 11.92 12.19
N VAL A 12 2.12 12.66 12.21
CA VAL A 12 0.77 12.11 12.07
C VAL A 12 0.62 11.44 10.71
N LEU A 13 0.93 12.16 9.62
CA LEU A 13 0.86 11.62 8.25
C LEU A 13 1.76 10.40 8.04
N SER A 14 2.94 10.38 8.66
CA SER A 14 3.86 9.24 8.61
C SER A 14 3.30 8.03 9.37
N GLY A 15 2.73 8.25 10.56
CA GLY A 15 2.06 7.24 11.36
C GLY A 15 0.87 6.63 10.61
N ASP A 16 0.03 7.45 10.01
CA ASP A 16 -1.14 6.98 9.27
C ASP A 16 -0.77 6.23 7.99
N ARG A 17 0.27 6.67 7.29
CA ARG A 17 0.81 5.93 6.14
C ARG A 17 1.23 4.51 6.54
N SER A 18 1.81 4.32 7.72
CA SER A 18 2.17 2.99 8.23
C SER A 18 0.93 2.15 8.52
N LYS A 19 -0.08 2.70 9.21
CA LYS A 19 -1.36 2.03 9.49
C LYS A 19 -2.08 1.58 8.20
N ILE A 20 -2.13 2.44 7.19
CA ILE A 20 -2.72 2.16 5.87
C ILE A 20 -1.96 1.02 5.18
N LYS A 21 -0.63 1.05 5.23
CA LYS A 21 0.22 0.01 4.63
C LYS A 21 0.01 -1.35 5.30
N ASP A 22 -0.06 -1.37 6.62
CA ASP A 22 -0.26 -2.60 7.38
C ASP A 22 -1.65 -3.20 7.12
N LEU A 23 -2.70 -2.36 7.10
CA LEU A 23 -4.05 -2.78 6.70
C LEU A 23 -4.04 -3.40 5.31
N LEU A 24 -3.41 -2.74 4.34
CA LEU A 24 -3.30 -3.27 2.98
C LEU A 24 -2.57 -4.61 2.96
N CYS A 25 -1.44 -4.75 3.67
CA CYS A 25 -0.69 -6.00 3.74
C CYS A 25 -1.52 -7.14 4.35
N ASN A 26 -2.32 -6.85 5.38
CA ASN A 26 -3.20 -7.84 6.02
C ASN A 26 -4.29 -8.27 5.04
N ARG A 27 -5.00 -7.32 4.42
CA ARG A 27 -6.08 -7.62 3.46
C ARG A 27 -5.61 -8.39 2.23
N LEU A 28 -4.44 -8.03 1.69
CA LEU A 28 -3.84 -8.79 0.58
C LEU A 28 -3.41 -10.20 0.97
N THR A 29 -3.13 -10.43 2.26
CA THR A 29 -2.84 -11.78 2.75
C THR A 29 -4.15 -12.57 2.91
N GLU A 30 -5.17 -11.96 3.50
CA GLU A 30 -6.48 -12.57 3.74
C GLU A 30 -7.23 -12.95 2.45
N CYS A 31 -7.15 -12.13 1.40
CA CYS A 31 -7.81 -12.44 0.12
C CYS A 31 -7.03 -13.42 -0.77
N GLY A 32 -5.89 -13.94 -0.31
CA GLY A 32 -5.06 -14.87 -1.09
C GLY A 32 -4.20 -14.21 -2.16
N TRP A 33 -4.17 -12.87 -2.25
CA TRP A 33 -3.37 -12.16 -3.26
C TRP A 33 -1.88 -12.51 -3.18
N ARG A 34 -1.33 -12.73 -1.97
CA ARG A 34 0.06 -13.18 -1.81
C ARG A 34 0.33 -14.52 -2.50
N ASP A 35 -0.61 -15.45 -2.42
CA ASP A 35 -0.48 -16.78 -3.04
C ASP A 35 -0.65 -16.70 -4.56
N GLU A 36 -1.58 -15.87 -5.04
CA GLU A 36 -1.74 -15.58 -6.47
C GLU A 36 -0.47 -14.96 -7.07
N VAL A 37 0.14 -13.99 -6.38
CA VAL A 37 1.41 -13.39 -6.81
C VAL A 37 2.55 -14.41 -6.76
N ARG A 38 2.58 -15.30 -5.76
CA ARG A 38 3.54 -16.40 -5.68
C ARG A 38 3.42 -17.33 -6.88
N LEU A 39 2.19 -17.69 -7.26
CA LEU A 39 1.92 -18.53 -8.42
C LEU A 39 2.34 -17.83 -9.72
N LEU A 40 1.98 -16.54 -9.86
CA LEU A 40 2.36 -15.72 -10.99
C LEU A 40 3.88 -15.62 -11.17
N CYS A 41 4.64 -15.46 -10.08
CA CYS A 41 6.10 -15.49 -10.12
C CYS A 41 6.63 -16.82 -10.68
N ARG A 42 6.05 -17.96 -10.26
CA ARG A 42 6.45 -19.27 -10.76
C ARG A 42 6.14 -19.42 -12.24
N THR A 43 4.97 -18.97 -12.69
CA THR A 43 4.59 -19.00 -14.10
C THR A 43 5.56 -18.19 -14.96
N ILE A 44 5.86 -16.95 -14.56
CA ILE A 44 6.83 -16.10 -15.28
C ILE A 44 8.22 -16.76 -15.33
N LEU A 45 8.66 -17.36 -14.22
CA LEU A 45 9.94 -18.04 -14.15
C LEU A 45 10.00 -19.29 -15.04
N LEU A 46 8.90 -20.05 -15.16
CA LEU A 46 8.82 -21.20 -16.07
C LEU A 46 8.79 -20.77 -17.54
N GLU A 47 8.04 -19.71 -17.86
CA GLU A 47 7.91 -19.20 -19.24
C GLU A 47 9.21 -18.57 -19.76
N LYS A 48 9.95 -17.85 -18.90
CA LYS A 48 11.13 -17.07 -19.30
C LYS A 48 12.46 -17.68 -18.86
N GLY A 49 12.47 -18.50 -17.82
CA GLY A 49 13.69 -19.05 -17.21
C GLY A 49 14.33 -20.21 -17.98
N THR A 50 13.72 -20.70 -19.05
CA THR A 50 14.20 -21.88 -19.80
C THR A 50 15.41 -21.58 -20.71
N GLY A 51 15.79 -20.31 -20.91
CA GLY A 51 16.86 -19.94 -21.85
C GLY A 51 18.08 -19.23 -21.25
N ASN A 52 17.86 -18.23 -20.38
CA ASN A 52 18.90 -17.30 -19.91
C ASN A 52 18.80 -17.03 -18.41
N SER A 53 19.85 -16.42 -17.85
CA SER A 53 19.87 -15.87 -16.50
C SER A 53 18.77 -14.81 -16.32
N PHE A 54 17.62 -15.24 -15.80
CA PHE A 54 16.52 -14.35 -15.44
C PHE A 54 16.78 -13.77 -14.05
N THR A 55 16.92 -12.44 -13.97
CA THR A 55 17.27 -11.78 -12.70
C THR A 55 16.04 -11.53 -11.84
N VAL A 56 16.25 -11.37 -10.53
CA VAL A 56 15.18 -10.99 -9.59
C VAL A 56 14.58 -9.63 -9.95
N GLU A 57 15.37 -8.68 -10.46
CA GLU A 57 14.89 -7.37 -10.91
C GLU A 57 13.96 -7.48 -12.13
N GLN A 58 14.29 -8.36 -13.08
CA GLN A 58 13.40 -8.66 -14.21
C GLN A 58 12.10 -9.31 -13.73
N LEU A 59 12.19 -10.25 -12.78
CA LEU A 59 10.99 -10.85 -12.16
C LEU A 59 10.11 -9.79 -11.52
N ILE A 60 10.69 -8.87 -10.74
CA ILE A 60 9.95 -7.79 -10.07
C ILE A 60 9.28 -6.89 -11.11
N THR A 61 10.01 -6.49 -12.15
CA THR A 61 9.50 -5.61 -13.21
C THR A 61 8.32 -6.23 -13.95
N GLU A 62 8.35 -7.54 -14.18
CA GLU A 62 7.27 -8.28 -14.87
C GLU A 62 6.08 -8.60 -13.95
N VAL A 63 6.36 -9.00 -12.71
CA VAL A 63 5.30 -9.42 -11.77
C VAL A 63 4.55 -8.22 -11.20
N THR A 64 5.22 -7.11 -10.91
CA THR A 64 4.62 -5.94 -10.24
C THR A 64 3.38 -5.39 -10.95
N PRO A 65 3.37 -5.11 -12.26
CA PRO A 65 2.18 -4.60 -12.93
C PRO A 65 1.01 -5.60 -12.89
N LYS A 66 1.27 -6.89 -13.10
CA LYS A 66 0.27 -7.96 -13.04
C LYS A 66 -0.27 -8.15 -11.62
N ALA A 67 0.60 -8.12 -10.62
CA ALA A 67 0.24 -8.17 -9.21
C ALA A 67 -0.66 -6.99 -8.82
N ARG A 68 -0.39 -5.77 -9.32
CA ARG A 68 -1.26 -4.61 -9.09
C ARG A 68 -2.65 -4.78 -9.69
N THR A 69 -2.78 -5.44 -10.84
CA THR A 69 -4.10 -5.72 -11.45
C THR A 69 -4.91 -6.75 -10.68
N LEU A 70 -4.24 -7.68 -9.97
CA LEU A 70 -4.89 -8.69 -9.14
C LEU A 70 -5.45 -8.15 -7.82
N VAL A 71 -5.11 -6.91 -7.44
CA VAL A 71 -5.65 -6.32 -6.21
C VAL A 71 -7.18 -6.16 -6.35
N PRO A 72 -7.99 -6.82 -5.50
CA PRO A 72 -9.45 -6.76 -5.61
C PRO A 72 -9.98 -5.35 -5.35
N ASP A 73 -11.06 -4.97 -6.04
CA ASP A 73 -11.67 -3.65 -5.86
C ASP A 73 -12.26 -3.45 -4.47
N ALA A 74 -12.64 -4.52 -3.77
CA ALA A 74 -13.05 -4.47 -2.37
C ALA A 74 -11.93 -3.91 -1.47
N VAL A 75 -10.69 -4.39 -1.66
CA VAL A 75 -9.52 -3.92 -0.90
C VAL A 75 -9.21 -2.46 -1.22
N LYS A 76 -9.30 -2.06 -2.50
CA LYS A 76 -9.11 -0.65 -2.92
C LYS A 76 -10.16 0.26 -2.28
N LYS A 77 -11.43 -0.14 -2.26
CA LYS A 77 -12.53 0.62 -1.67
C LYS A 77 -12.36 0.77 -0.16
N GLU A 78 -12.00 -0.30 0.54
CA GLU A 78 -11.71 -0.27 1.98
C GLU A 78 -10.56 0.69 2.29
N LEU A 79 -9.48 0.60 1.52
CA LEU A 79 -8.31 1.48 1.71
C LEU A 79 -8.66 2.95 1.46
N LEU A 80 -9.41 3.24 0.38
CA LEU A 80 -9.88 4.60 0.09
C LEU A 80 -10.79 5.15 1.17
N MET A 81 -11.68 4.32 1.72
CA MET A 81 -12.53 4.72 2.85
C MET A 81 -11.68 5.05 4.08
N LYS A 82 -10.68 4.21 4.39
CA LYS A 82 -9.76 4.46 5.51
C LYS A 82 -8.93 5.72 5.33
N ILE A 83 -8.41 5.97 4.13
CA ILE A 83 -7.68 7.21 3.80
C ILE A 83 -8.57 8.44 4.00
N ARG A 84 -9.83 8.39 3.55
CA ARG A 84 -10.78 9.50 3.77
C ARG A 84 -11.03 9.74 5.25
N THR A 85 -11.26 8.68 6.04
CA THR A 85 -11.44 8.79 7.49
C THR A 85 -10.25 9.45 8.17
N ILE A 86 -9.03 9.01 7.82
CA ILE A 86 -7.80 9.60 8.37
C ILE A 86 -7.67 11.08 8.00
N LEU A 87 -7.94 11.44 6.74
CA LEU A 87 -7.86 12.84 6.31
C LEU A 87 -8.90 13.72 7.02
N THR A 88 -10.10 13.20 7.29
CA THR A 88 -11.11 13.93 8.07
C THR A 88 -10.74 14.04 9.55
N GLU A 89 -10.16 12.99 10.14
CA GLU A 89 -9.68 13.00 11.54
C GLU A 89 -8.56 14.05 11.70
N ASN A 90 -7.61 14.10 10.76
CA ASN A 90 -6.52 15.06 10.78
C ASN A 90 -6.99 16.51 10.58
N GLU A 91 -8.05 16.73 9.79
CA GLU A 91 -8.66 18.07 9.65
C GLU A 91 -9.33 18.50 10.98
N SER A 92 -10.07 17.61 11.64
CA SER A 92 -10.68 17.92 12.94
C SER A 92 -9.65 18.19 14.03
N GLU A 93 -8.53 17.45 14.05
CA GLU A 93 -7.46 17.68 15.03
C GLU A 93 -6.78 19.05 14.84
N ILE A 94 -6.77 19.59 13.61
CA ILE A 94 -6.28 20.94 13.34
C ILE A 94 -7.29 21.99 13.82
N GLU A 95 -8.60 21.77 13.61
CA GLU A 95 -9.67 22.69 14.04
C GLU A 95 -9.76 22.78 15.58
N ASP A 96 -9.70 21.65 16.29
CA ASP A 96 -9.70 21.63 17.77
C ASP A 96 -8.45 22.26 18.39
N ALA A 97 -7.31 22.27 17.68
CA ALA A 97 -6.07 22.88 18.15
C ALA A 97 -6.02 24.41 17.91
N GLU A 98 -6.95 24.96 17.13
CA GLU A 98 -7.03 26.39 16.81
C GLU A 98 -8.03 27.16 17.71
N GLU A 99 -8.80 26.45 18.55
CA GLU A 99 -9.66 27.08 19.57
C GLU A 99 -8.82 27.50 20.80
N PRO A 100 -8.79 28.80 21.17
CA PRO A 100 -7.88 29.38 22.16
C PRO A 100 -8.17 29.04 23.63
#